data_AF-A0A0C1FKB6-F1
#
_entry.id   AF-A0A0C1FKB6-F1
#
_cell.length_a   1.000
_cell.length_b   1.000
_cell.length_c   1.000
_cell.angle_alpha   90.00
_cell.angle_beta   90.00
_cell.angle_gamma   90.00
#
_symmetry.space_group_name_H-M   'P 1'
#
loop_
_entity.id
_entity.type
_entity.pdbx_description
1 polymer ?
#
loop_
_entity_poly.entity_id
_entity_poly.type
_entity_poly.pdbx_seq_one_letter_code
_entity_poly.pdbx_strand_id
1 'polypeptide(L)' 'MRFSGKREKELENGQVRFAEKVAAGILGAQRRLADYLNRRTAGFSARRWRTLLLGFCLLFGSYTLYLLIAAIY' A
#
# COMPACT_ATOMS: atom_id res chain seq x y z
N MET A 1 38.62 -16.86 12.26
CA MET A 1 37.40 -17.49 11.67
C MET A 1 36.70 -16.44 10.81
N ARG A 2 36.78 -16.58 9.47
CA ARG A 2 36.15 -15.68 8.50
C ARG A 2 34.82 -16.32 8.09
N PHE A 3 33.72 -15.87 8.68
CA PHE A 3 32.39 -16.23 8.17
C PHE A 3 32.11 -15.39 6.92
N SER A 4 32.58 -15.92 5.80
CA SER A 4 32.42 -15.35 4.46
C SER A 4 30.94 -15.36 4.08
N GLY A 5 30.38 -14.15 3.92
CA GLY A 5 29.01 -13.91 3.48
C GLY A 5 28.81 -14.29 2.01
N LYS A 6 28.52 -15.56 1.75
CA LYS A 6 27.98 -16.03 0.47
C LYS A 6 26.60 -16.65 0.68
N ARG A 7 25.60 -15.80 0.89
CA ARG A 7 24.17 -16.19 0.80
C ARG A 7 23.35 -15.29 -0.14
N GLU A 8 23.99 -14.49 -0.99
CA GLU A 8 23.34 -14.01 -2.19
C GLU A 8 23.60 -15.02 -3.29
N LYS A 9 22.70 -16.02 -3.31
CA LYS A 9 22.56 -16.97 -4.40
C LYS A 9 22.52 -16.19 -5.71
N GLU A 10 23.27 -16.66 -6.69
CA GLU A 10 23.08 -16.34 -8.11
C GLU A 10 21.60 -16.51 -8.45
N LEU A 11 20.82 -15.45 -8.29
CA LEU A 11 19.54 -15.34 -8.95
C LEU A 11 19.90 -15.23 -10.42
N GLU A 12 19.53 -16.26 -11.17
CA GLU A 12 19.65 -16.32 -12.62
C GLU A 12 19.36 -14.92 -13.19
N ASN A 13 20.30 -14.32 -13.93
CA ASN A 13 20.22 -12.92 -14.36
C ASN A 13 18.87 -12.55 -15.03
N GLY A 14 18.17 -13.54 -15.59
CA GLY A 14 16.80 -13.41 -16.09
C GLY A 14 15.73 -13.17 -15.03
N GLN A 15 15.80 -13.83 -13.86
CA GLN A 15 14.86 -13.68 -12.75
C GLN A 15 14.97 -12.30 -12.09
N VAL A 16 16.19 -11.79 -11.90
CA VAL A 16 16.42 -10.43 -11.37
C VAL A 16 15.84 -9.38 -12.32
N ARG A 17 16.14 -9.50 -13.63
CA ARG A 17 15.58 -8.59 -14.65
C ARG A 17 14.06 -8.64 -14.75
N PHE A 18 13.46 -9.82 -14.56
CA PHE A 18 12.00 -9.96 -14.56
C PHE A 18 11.39 -9.29 -13.31
N ALA A 19 11.97 -9.55 -12.14
CA ALA A 19 11.54 -8.91 -10.89
C ALA A 19 11.68 -7.38 -10.95
N GLU A 20 12.77 -6.85 -11.51
CA GLU A 20 12.96 -5.42 -11.73
C GLU A 20 11.89 -4.82 -12.66
N LYS A 21 11.53 -5.52 -13.75
CA LYS A 21 10.46 -5.07 -14.65
C LYS A 21 9.09 -5.05 -13.96
N VAL A 22 8.78 -6.08 -13.17
CA VAL A 22 7.54 -6.13 -12.39
C VAL A 22 7.52 -5.01 -11.37
N ALA A 23 8.62 -4.81 -10.63
CA ALA A 23 8.75 -3.73 -9.66
C ALA A 23 8.60 -2.36 -10.31
N ALA A 24 9.23 -2.13 -11.47
CA ALA A 24 9.10 -0.88 -12.23
C ALA A 24 7.66 -0.65 -12.71
N GLY A 25 6.96 -1.70 -13.14
CA GLY A 25 5.55 -1.64 -13.52
C GLY A 25 4.64 -1.27 -12.34
N ILE A 26 4.85 -1.91 -11.19
CA ILE A 26 4.11 -1.62 -9.95
C ILE A 26 4.39 -0.18 -9.49
N LEU A 27 5.66 0.24 -9.47
CA LEU A 27 6.06 1.61 -9.12
C LEU A 27 5.42 2.63 -10.05
N GLY A 28 5.41 2.36 -11.37
CA GLY A 28 4.75 3.22 -12.35
C GLY A 28 3.24 3.34 -12.11
N ALA A 29 2.57 2.23 -11.80
CA ALA A 29 1.15 2.22 -11.47
C ALA A 29 0.86 2.98 -10.16
N GLN A 30 1.66 2.74 -9.11
CA GLN A 30 1.56 3.45 -7.83
C GLN A 30 1.77 4.95 -8.01
N ARG A 31 2.74 5.36 -8.82
CA ARG A 31 3.03 6.78 -9.07
C ARG A 31 1.89 7.45 -9.83
N ARG A 32 1.35 6.80 -10.87
CA ARG A 32 0.16 7.28 -11.59
C ARG A 32 -1.06 7.40 -10.68
N LEU A 33 -1.28 6.43 -9.80
CA LEU A 33 -2.36 6.48 -8.82
C LEU A 33 -2.15 7.61 -7.81
N ALA A 34 -0.93 7.78 -7.31
CA ALA A 34 -0.59 8.88 -6.40
C ALA A 34 -0.78 10.24 -7.07
N ASP A 35 -0.33 10.41 -8.31
CA ASP A 35 -0.51 11.63 -9.09
C ASP A 35 -1.99 11.90 -9.39
N TYR A 36 -2.75 10.87 -9.74
CA TYR A 36 -4.20 10.97 -9.95
C TYR A 36 -4.91 11.39 -8.66
N LEU A 37 -4.60 10.75 -7.54
CA LEU A 37 -5.16 11.05 -6.24
C LEU A 37 -4.78 12.47 -5.81
N ASN A 38 -3.50 12.85 -5.94
CA ASN A 38 -3.04 14.21 -5.64
C ASN A 38 -3.75 15.26 -6.51
N ARG A 39 -3.92 15.03 -7.82
CA ARG A 39 -4.66 15.95 -8.68
C ARG A 39 -6.13 16.05 -8.26
N ARG A 40 -6.75 14.94 -7.89
CA ARG A 40 -8.16 14.89 -7.45
C ARG A 40 -8.34 15.52 -6.06
N THR A 41 -7.33 15.46 -5.20
CA THR A 41 -7.36 16.00 -3.83
C THR A 41 -6.73 17.37 -3.69
N ALA A 42 -6.03 17.90 -4.69
CA ALA A 42 -5.40 19.22 -4.67
C ALA A 42 -6.41 20.36 -4.42
N GLY A 43 -7.67 20.19 -4.85
CA GLY A 43 -8.76 21.14 -4.60
C GLY A 43 -9.57 20.86 -3.32
N PHE A 44 -9.17 19.89 -2.49
CA PHE A 44 -9.91 19.54 -1.29
C PHE A 44 -9.51 20.47 -0.13
N SER A 45 -10.47 21.26 0.34
CA SER A 45 -10.34 22.00 1.60
C SER A 45 -10.09 21.02 2.77
N ALA A 46 -9.27 21.43 3.74
CA ALA A 46 -9.00 20.68 4.97
C ALA A 46 -10.29 20.22 5.70
N ARG A 47 -11.40 20.96 5.54
CA ARG A 47 -12.71 20.56 6.08
C ARG A 47 -13.25 19.28 5.43
N ARG A 48 -13.11 19.12 4.11
CA ARG A 48 -13.55 17.91 3.39
C ARG A 48 -12.73 16.69 3.79
N TRP A 49 -11.42 16.86 3.97
CA TRP A 49 -10.53 15.81 4.47
C TRP A 49 -10.92 15.33 5.86
N ARG A 50 -11.25 16.25 6.78
CA ARG A 50 -11.76 15.89 8.12
C ARG A 50 -13.06 15.12 8.06
N THR A 51 -14.02 15.53 7.22
CA THR A 51 -15.28 14.81 7.04
C THR A 51 -15.07 13.40 6.48
N LEU A 52 -14.19 13.24 5.49
CA LEU A 52 -13.83 11.92 4.97
C LEU A 52 -13.15 11.04 6.02
N LEU A 53 -12.26 11.63 6.83
CA LEU A 53 -11.58 10.91 7.91
C LEU A 53 -12.58 10.42 8.96
N LEU A 54 -13.53 11.28 9.37
CA LEU A 54 -14.61 10.90 10.29
C LEU A 54 -15.49 9.80 9.70
N GLY A 55 -15.89 9.91 8.44
CA GLY A 55 -16.65 8.88 7.74
C GLY A 55 -15.90 7.55 7.68
N PHE A 56 -14.60 7.58 7.37
CA PHE A 56 -13.75 6.40 7.37
C PHE A 56 -13.67 5.74 8.75
N CYS A 57 -13.42 6.53 9.80
CA CYS A 57 -13.39 6.04 11.18
C CYS A 57 -14.73 5.42 11.61
N LEU A 58 -15.86 6.02 11.24
CA LEU A 58 -17.18 5.48 11.58
C LEU A 58 -17.46 4.18 10.85
N LEU A 59 -17.17 4.11 9.55
CA LEU A 59 -17.37 2.90 8.75
C LEU A 59 -16.51 1.76 9.27
N PHE A 60 -15.20 1.97 9.37
CA PHE A 60 -14.30 0.92 9.86
C PHE A 60 -14.55 0.58 11.33
N GLY A 61 -14.80 1.58 12.17
CA GLY A 61 -15.14 1.37 13.57
C GLY A 61 -16.40 0.52 13.72
N SER A 62 -17.46 0.83 12.98
CA SER A 62 -18.69 0.04 12.97
C SER A 62 -18.47 -1.38 12.43
N TYR A 63 -17.65 -1.53 11.40
CA TYR A 63 -17.33 -2.83 10.80
C TYR A 63 -16.55 -3.72 11.77
N THR A 64 -15.55 -3.16 12.45
CA THR A 64 -14.81 -3.88 13.50
C THR A 64 -15.71 -4.26 14.66
N LEU A 65 -16.63 -3.37 15.08
CA LEU A 65 -17.60 -3.68 16.13
C LEU A 65 -18.55 -4.82 15.71
N TYR A 66 -19.02 -4.79 14.46
CA TYR A 66 -19.84 -5.86 13.88
C TYR A 66 -19.09 -7.20 13.87
N LEU A 67 -17.84 -7.21 13.38
CA LEU A 67 -17.01 -8.41 13.40
C LEU A 67 -16.75 -8.92 14.81
N LEU A 68 -16.54 -8.03 15.77
CA LEU A 68 -16.36 -8.40 17.17
C LEU A 68 -17.60 -9.10 17.73
N ILE A 69 -18.79 -8.54 17.47
CA ILE A 69 -20.07 -9.13 17.89
C ILE A 69 -20.26 -10.49 17.21
N ALA A 70 -20.03 -10.58 15.90
CA ALA A 70 -20.15 -11.82 15.13
C ALA A 70 -19.09 -12.87 15.48
N ALA A 71 -17.98 -12.49 16.11
CA ALA A 71 -16.97 -13.43 16.59
C ALA A 71 -17.30 -13.95 18.00
N ILE A 72 -18.05 -13.17 18.79
CA ILE A 72 -18.43 -13.52 20.16
C ILE A 72 -19.74 -14.33 20.20
N TYR A 73 -20.64 -14.11 19.24
CA TYR A 73 -21.95 -14.78 19.14
C TYR A 73 -22.02 -15.69 17.91
#